data_AF-A0A965IK26-F1
#
_entry.id   AF-A0A965IK26-F1
#
_cell.length_a   1.000
_cell.length_b   1.000
_cell.length_c   1.000
_cell.angle_alpha   90.00
_cell.angle_beta   90.00
_cell.angle_gamma   90.00
#
_symmetry.space_group_name_H-M   'P 1'
#
loop_
_entity.id
_entity.type
_entity.pdbx_description
1 polymer ?
#
loop_
_entity_poly.entity_id
_entity_poly.type
_entity_poly.pdbx_seq_one_letter_code
_entity_poly.pdbx_strand_id
1 'polypeptide(L)'
;MSGLSALKLVQAKPTQGTSPKHSRRQKLSSKLYEQIQLAKAEQAGTQYQPTKLRTVKDAVTGESRKVEIPKRIKPWWWPSENGKLCITVRYGARTLEVIEGKNAIETDSIAGVVTTLEVLRSAVDAGELDARIEAISGLVKSGFEKEAQGSKRPTLKLPSKSN
;
A
#
# COMPACT_ATOMS: atom_id res chain seq x y z
N MET A 1 52.38 18.43 -6.25
CA MET A 1 51.61 18.15 -5.02
C MET A 1 50.23 17.66 -5.43
N SER A 2 49.94 16.37 -5.22
CA SER A 2 48.75 15.69 -5.73
C SER A 2 47.49 16.14 -4.98
N GLY A 3 46.44 16.56 -5.72
CA GLY A 3 45.16 17.05 -5.15
C GLY A 3 44.34 16.00 -4.39
N LEU A 4 44.80 14.75 -4.35
CA LEU A 4 44.14 13.64 -3.65
C LEU A 4 44.28 13.74 -2.12
N SER A 5 45.26 14.49 -1.62
CA SER A 5 45.51 14.67 -0.18
C SER A 5 44.52 15.62 0.51
N ALA A 6 43.75 16.40 -0.26
CA ALA A 6 42.78 17.38 0.24
C ALA A 6 41.38 16.79 0.47
N LEU A 7 41.16 15.53 0.10
CA LEU A 7 39.85 14.88 0.18
C LEU A 7 39.78 13.99 1.42
N LYS A 8 38.69 14.13 2.20
CA LYS A 8 38.39 13.24 3.32
C LYS A 8 37.89 11.90 2.79
N LEU A 9 38.84 11.00 2.56
CA LEU A 9 38.59 9.63 2.10
C LEU A 9 38.03 8.81 3.27
N VAL A 10 36.75 8.46 3.21
CA VAL A 10 36.09 7.59 4.18
C VAL A 10 35.70 6.29 3.49
N GLN A 11 35.99 5.15 4.11
CA GLN A 11 35.39 3.87 3.70
C GLN A 11 33.90 3.87 4.06
N ALA A 12 33.07 4.41 3.17
CA ALA A 12 31.63 4.30 3.29
C ALA A 12 31.15 3.02 2.61
N LYS A 13 30.56 2.09 3.39
CA LYS A 13 29.70 1.05 2.80
C LYS A 13 28.38 1.73 2.47
N PRO A 14 27.97 1.83 1.19
CA PRO A 14 26.64 2.31 0.86
C PRO A 14 25.63 1.42 1.59
N THR A 15 24.72 2.02 2.35
CA THR A 15 23.62 1.30 2.99
C THR A 15 22.81 0.60 1.89
N GLN A 16 23.05 -0.71 1.76
CA GLN A 16 22.48 -1.56 0.73
C GLN A 16 20.96 -1.60 0.91
N GLY A 17 20.25 -0.87 0.04
CA GLY A 17 18.81 -0.91 -0.10
C GLY A 17 18.05 -0.30 1.08
N THR A 18 16.96 0.41 0.78
CA THR A 18 15.95 0.74 1.80
C THR A 18 15.60 -0.53 2.57
N SER A 19 15.79 -0.54 3.89
CA SER A 19 15.48 -1.70 4.71
C SER A 19 14.05 -2.18 4.41
N PRO A 20 13.77 -3.49 4.42
CA PRO A 20 12.41 -3.99 4.18
C PRO A 20 11.36 -3.29 5.07
N LYS A 21 11.75 -2.93 6.31
CA LYS A 21 10.92 -2.11 7.21
C LYS A 21 10.60 -0.75 6.62
N HIS A 22 11.62 -0.02 6.16
CA HIS A 22 11.45 1.29 5.55
C HIS A 22 10.63 1.24 4.24
N SER A 23 10.83 0.22 3.41
CA SER A 23 10.00 0.02 2.21
C SER A 23 8.52 -0.23 2.54
N ARG A 24 8.23 -1.01 3.60
CA ARG A 24 6.86 -1.24 4.07
C ARG A 24 6.24 0.04 4.63
N ARG A 25 7.01 0.81 5.41
CA ARG A 25 6.61 2.13 5.92
C ARG A 25 6.23 3.08 4.78
N GLN A 26 7.09 3.19 3.76
CA GLN A 26 6.83 4.03 2.59
C GLN A 26 5.59 3.61 1.80
N LYS A 27 5.31 2.30 1.71
CA LYS A 27 4.09 1.78 1.07
C LYS A 27 2.84 2.19 1.83
N LEU A 28 2.84 2.14 3.17
CA LEU A 28 1.69 2.57 3.95
C LEU A 28 1.55 4.10 3.91
N SER A 29 2.65 4.85 4.08
CA SER A 29 2.66 6.33 4.03
C SER A 29 2.15 6.87 2.69
N SER A 30 2.57 6.28 1.56
CA SER A 30 2.02 6.63 0.23
C SER A 30 0.53 6.32 0.09
N LYS A 31 0.04 5.23 0.70
CA LYS A 31 -1.39 4.88 0.71
C LYS A 31 -2.21 5.82 1.57
N LEU A 32 -1.71 6.19 2.75
CA LEU A 32 -2.35 7.18 3.61
C LEU A 32 -2.41 8.54 2.92
N TYR A 33 -1.34 8.95 2.23
CA TYR A 33 -1.34 10.17 1.43
C TYR A 33 -2.42 10.17 0.35
N GLU A 34 -2.55 9.07 -0.40
CA GLU A 34 -3.62 8.89 -1.40
C GLU A 34 -5.03 9.06 -0.77
N GLN A 35 -5.25 8.52 0.45
CA GLN A 35 -6.52 8.63 1.16
C GLN A 35 -6.78 10.05 1.69
N ILE A 36 -5.75 10.74 2.21
CA ILE A 36 -5.86 12.14 2.65
C ILE A 36 -6.28 13.03 1.48
N GLN A 37 -5.67 12.85 0.31
CA GLN A 37 -6.04 13.62 -0.88
C GLN A 37 -7.48 13.35 -1.33
N LEU A 38 -7.92 12.08 -1.23
CA LEU A 38 -9.31 11.73 -1.53
C LEU A 38 -10.29 12.39 -0.55
N ALA A 39 -9.99 12.37 0.75
CA ALA A 39 -10.83 13.01 1.78
C ALA A 39 -10.87 14.55 1.61
N LYS A 40 -9.73 15.18 1.30
CA LYS A 40 -9.65 16.62 1.00
C LYS A 40 -10.44 16.99 -0.26
N ALA A 41 -10.40 16.16 -1.29
CA ALA A 41 -11.17 16.39 -2.51
C ALA A 41 -12.68 16.22 -2.26
N GLU A 42 -13.08 15.19 -1.49
CA GLU A 42 -14.47 14.98 -1.08
C GLU A 42 -14.99 16.16 -0.24
N GLN A 43 -14.17 16.67 0.68
CA GLN A 43 -14.47 17.89 1.45
C GLN A 43 -14.64 19.12 0.54
N ALA A 44 -13.83 19.24 -0.53
CA ALA A 44 -13.92 20.31 -1.51
C ALA A 44 -15.02 20.10 -2.58
N GLY A 45 -15.77 18.99 -2.53
CA GLY A 45 -16.77 18.65 -3.55
C GLY A 45 -16.19 18.28 -4.91
N THR A 46 -14.90 17.93 -4.98
CA THR A 46 -14.18 17.57 -6.20
C THR A 46 -13.83 16.08 -6.20
N GLN A 47 -13.78 15.44 -7.38
CA GLN A 47 -13.38 14.04 -7.48
C GLN A 47 -11.86 13.91 -7.59
N TYR A 48 -11.22 13.29 -6.60
CA TYR A 48 -9.82 12.88 -6.71
C TYR A 48 -9.69 11.60 -7.53
N GLN A 49 -9.23 11.72 -8.78
CA GLN A 49 -8.90 10.59 -9.64
C GLN A 49 -7.41 10.60 -9.97
N PRO A 50 -6.54 10.03 -9.12
CA PRO A 50 -5.12 9.96 -9.42
C PRO A 50 -4.89 9.05 -10.62
N THR A 51 -4.24 9.58 -11.64
CA THR A 51 -4.01 8.87 -12.90
C THR A 51 -2.90 7.84 -12.74
N LYS A 52 -3.15 6.58 -13.11
CA LYS A 52 -2.13 5.53 -13.17
C LYS A 52 -1.76 5.27 -14.62
N LEU A 53 -0.47 5.36 -14.91
CA LEU A 53 0.09 4.94 -16.20
C LEU A 53 -0.04 3.42 -16.33
N ARG A 54 -0.81 2.96 -17.31
CA ARG A 54 -0.91 1.55 -17.69
C ARG A 54 -0.46 1.39 -19.13
N THR A 55 0.48 0.47 -19.36
CA THR A 55 0.87 0.10 -20.72
C THR A 55 -0.24 -0.77 -21.29
N VAL A 56 -0.94 -0.24 -22.29
CA VAL A 56 -1.96 -0.96 -23.06
C VAL A 56 -1.33 -1.30 -24.41
N LYS A 57 -1.46 -2.56 -24.83
CA LYS A 57 -1.08 -2.97 -26.18
C LYS A 57 -2.30 -2.75 -27.08
N ASP A 58 -2.13 -1.93 -28.12
CA ASP A 58 -3.16 -1.75 -29.13
C ASP A 58 -3.27 -3.01 -29.99
N ALA A 59 -4.47 -3.61 -30.05
CA ALA A 59 -4.71 -4.90 -30.69
C ALA A 59 -4.55 -4.87 -32.22
N VAL A 60 -4.53 -3.68 -32.83
CA VAL A 60 -4.47 -3.49 -34.29
C VAL A 60 -3.06 -3.19 -34.79
N THR A 61 -2.22 -2.51 -33.99
CA THR A 61 -0.88 -2.06 -34.38
C THR A 61 0.26 -2.75 -33.62
N GLY A 62 -0.03 -3.50 -32.55
CA GLY A 62 0.98 -4.18 -31.74
C GLY A 62 1.88 -3.26 -30.90
N GLU A 63 1.72 -1.94 -31.03
CA GLU A 63 2.48 -0.95 -30.27
C GLU A 63 2.00 -0.83 -28.82
N SER A 64 2.96 -0.68 -27.91
CA SER A 64 2.68 -0.51 -26.48
C SER A 64 2.56 0.98 -26.14
N ARG A 65 1.34 1.46 -25.90
CA ARG A 65 1.10 2.85 -25.49
C ARG A 65 0.90 2.94 -23.98
N LYS A 66 1.52 3.95 -23.36
CA LYS A 66 1.29 4.28 -21.94
C LYS A 66 0.04 5.13 -21.86
N VAL A 67 -1.08 4.53 -21.46
CA VAL A 67 -2.35 5.24 -21.30
C VAL A 67 -2.53 5.60 -19.83
N GLU A 68 -2.97 6.84 -19.62
CA GLU A 68 -3.29 7.42 -18.34
C GLU A 68 -4.72 7.01 -17.91
N ILE A 69 -4.83 6.03 -17.01
CA ILE A 69 -6.12 5.53 -16.54
C ILE A 69 -6.42 6.09 -15.14
N PRO A 70 -7.60 6.68 -14.89
CA PRO A 70 -7.97 7.15 -13.57
C PRO A 70 -8.06 5.97 -12.59
N LYS A 71 -7.25 6.02 -11.53
CA LYS A 71 -7.28 5.02 -10.48
C LYS A 71 -8.44 5.33 -9.53
N ARG A 72 -9.48 4.50 -9.58
CA ARG A 72 -10.52 4.53 -8.56
C ARG A 72 -9.95 3.98 -7.26
N ILE A 73 -9.77 4.86 -6.28
CA ILE A 73 -9.34 4.49 -4.94
C ILE A 73 -10.60 4.27 -4.11
N LYS A 74 -10.71 3.09 -3.48
CA LYS A 74 -11.79 2.82 -2.55
C LYS A 74 -11.51 3.61 -1.26
N PRO A 75 -12.42 4.51 -0.82
CA PRO A 75 -12.27 5.22 0.43
C PRO A 75 -12.19 4.21 1.57
N TRP A 76 -11.40 4.57 2.57
CA TRP A 76 -11.21 3.78 3.78
C TRP A 76 -12.18 4.15 4.91
N TRP A 77 -13.03 5.14 4.67
CA TRP A 77 -14.11 5.54 5.55
C TRP A 77 -15.48 5.15 4.99
N TRP A 78 -16.42 4.89 5.88
CA TRP A 78 -17.84 4.71 5.56
C TRP A 78 -18.72 5.31 6.65
N PRO A 79 -19.94 5.73 6.31
CA PRO A 79 -20.93 6.11 7.31
C PRO A 79 -21.40 4.87 8.09
N SER A 80 -21.37 4.95 9.41
CA SER A 80 -21.96 3.99 10.33
C SER A 80 -23.43 4.33 10.59
N GLU A 81 -24.20 3.37 11.10
CA GLU A 81 -25.62 3.55 11.44
C GLU A 81 -25.86 4.67 12.48
N ASN A 82 -24.84 5.00 13.26
CA ASN A 82 -24.87 6.08 14.25
C ASN A 82 -24.69 7.49 13.64
N GLY A 83 -24.67 7.63 12.31
CA GLY A 83 -24.42 8.91 11.63
C GLY A 83 -22.97 9.39 11.69
N LYS A 84 -22.06 8.59 12.26
CA LYS A 84 -20.62 8.84 12.33
C LYS A 84 -19.87 8.18 11.19
N LEU A 85 -18.70 8.68 10.84
CA LEU A 85 -17.79 8.08 9.87
C LEU A 85 -16.81 7.14 10.58
N CYS A 86 -16.75 5.89 10.14
CA CYS A 86 -15.77 4.92 10.63
C CYS A 86 -14.62 4.79 9.62
N ILE A 87 -13.38 4.88 10.09
CA ILE A 87 -12.17 4.77 9.26
C ILE A 87 -11.46 3.45 9.55
N THR A 88 -11.09 2.70 8.52
CA THR A 88 -10.21 1.53 8.67
C THR A 88 -8.94 1.65 7.87
N VAL A 89 -7.80 1.46 8.54
CA VAL A 89 -6.50 1.47 7.89
C VAL A 89 -6.25 0.10 7.27
N ARG A 90 -5.86 0.05 5.99
CA ARG A 90 -5.54 -1.22 5.31
C ARG A 90 -4.09 -1.27 4.88
N TYR A 91 -3.41 -2.35 5.24
CA TYR A 91 -2.09 -2.68 4.71
C TYR A 91 -2.20 -3.83 3.71
N GLY A 92 -2.18 -3.48 2.42
CA GLY A 92 -2.39 -4.44 1.33
C GLY A 92 -3.79 -5.04 1.37
N ALA A 93 -3.88 -6.36 1.55
CA ALA A 93 -5.15 -7.09 1.60
C ALA A 93 -5.76 -7.19 3.02
N ARG A 94 -5.02 -6.80 4.07
CA ARG A 94 -5.45 -6.93 5.47
C ARG A 94 -5.70 -5.57 6.12
N THR A 95 -6.62 -5.52 7.07
CA THR A 95 -6.83 -4.36 7.94
C THR A 95 -5.72 -4.27 8.97
N LEU A 96 -5.23 -3.06 9.21
CA LEU A 96 -4.22 -2.78 10.22
C LEU A 96 -4.95 -2.28 11.47
N GLU A 97 -4.80 -3.02 12.57
CA GLU A 97 -5.36 -2.63 13.86
C GLU A 97 -4.44 -1.57 14.46
N VAL A 98 -4.91 -0.32 14.54
CA VAL A 98 -4.12 0.79 15.11
C VAL A 98 -3.93 0.55 16.61
N ILE A 99 -4.96 0.01 17.28
CA ILE A 99 -4.96 -0.45 18.67
C ILE A 99 -5.45 -1.89 18.67
N GLU A 100 -4.83 -2.77 19.47
CA GLU A 100 -5.26 -4.18 19.57
C GLU A 100 -6.74 -4.25 19.95
N GLY A 101 -7.54 -4.94 19.13
CA GLY A 101 -8.98 -5.08 19.34
C GLY A 101 -9.85 -3.92 18.84
N LYS A 102 -9.27 -2.84 18.27
CA LYS A 102 -10.02 -1.75 17.62
C LYS A 102 -9.57 -1.57 16.18
N ASN A 103 -10.43 -1.99 15.26
CA ASN A 103 -10.18 -1.97 13.83
C ASN A 103 -10.64 -0.69 13.12
N ALA A 104 -11.54 0.06 13.75
CA ALA A 104 -12.11 1.27 13.19
C ALA A 104 -11.95 2.46 14.14
N ILE A 105 -11.66 3.63 13.58
CA ILE A 105 -11.67 4.91 14.28
C ILE A 105 -12.96 5.62 13.92
N GLU A 106 -13.80 5.89 14.93
CA GLU A 106 -15.01 6.71 14.75
C GLU A 106 -14.62 8.18 14.66
N THR A 107 -15.23 8.89 13.73
CA THR A 107 -15.04 10.31 13.49
C THR A 107 -16.37 10.97 13.17
N ASP A 108 -16.60 12.19 13.63
CA ASP A 108 -17.88 12.87 13.46
C ASP A 108 -18.03 13.58 12.10
N SER A 109 -16.94 13.83 11.37
CA SER A 109 -16.98 14.55 10.08
C SER A 109 -15.84 14.18 9.13
N ILE A 110 -15.98 14.52 7.84
CA ILE A 110 -14.92 14.35 6.82
C ILE A 110 -13.65 15.12 7.21
N ALA A 111 -13.78 16.30 7.84
CA ALA A 111 -12.64 17.05 8.34
C ALA A 111 -11.87 16.26 9.40
N GLY A 112 -12.59 15.60 10.32
CA GLY A 112 -11.95 14.71 11.29
C GLY A 112 -11.32 13.47 10.64
N VAL A 113 -11.84 12.98 9.51
CA VAL A 113 -11.22 11.90 8.74
C VAL A 113 -9.87 12.33 8.20
N VAL A 114 -9.75 13.56 7.69
CA VAL A 114 -8.46 14.11 7.23
C VAL A 114 -7.47 14.18 8.39
N THR A 115 -7.88 14.75 9.53
CA THR A 115 -7.00 14.92 10.69
C THR A 115 -6.53 13.58 11.26
N THR A 116 -7.42 12.60 11.39
CA THR A 116 -7.07 11.27 11.89
C THR A 116 -6.10 10.54 10.94
N LEU A 117 -6.30 10.64 9.62
CA LEU A 117 -5.37 10.10 8.63
C LEU A 117 -3.99 10.78 8.65
N GLU A 118 -3.94 12.09 8.91
CA GLU A 118 -2.69 12.84 9.08
C GLU A 118 -1.94 12.40 10.34
N VAL A 119 -2.64 12.25 11.47
CA VAL A 119 -2.06 11.70 12.72
C VAL A 119 -1.51 10.29 12.51
N LEU A 120 -2.28 9.44 11.82
CA LEU A 120 -1.84 8.09 11.47
C LEU A 120 -0.59 8.10 10.60
N ARG A 121 -0.49 9.02 9.65
CA ARG A 121 0.70 9.17 8.81
C ARG A 121 1.92 9.55 9.66
N SER A 122 1.79 10.51 10.57
CA SER A 122 2.87 10.90 11.47
C SER A 122 3.33 9.75 12.37
N ALA A 123 2.40 8.97 12.93
CA ALA A 123 2.72 7.79 13.75
C ALA A 123 3.44 6.69 12.94
N VAL A 124 3.07 6.54 11.67
CA VAL A 124 3.74 5.61 10.73
C VAL A 124 5.14 6.09 10.39
N ASP A 125 5.30 7.38 10.10
CA ASP A 125 6.59 7.96 9.77
C ASP A 125 7.55 7.88 10.99
N ALA A 126 7.01 8.00 12.21
CA ALA A 126 7.73 7.73 13.47
C ALA A 126 8.09 6.25 13.67
N GLY A 127 7.38 5.32 13.01
CA GLY A 127 7.66 3.89 13.06
C GLY A 127 6.95 3.11 14.17
N GLU A 128 5.97 3.72 14.86
CA GLU A 128 5.23 3.09 15.95
C GLU A 128 4.40 1.89 15.47
N LEU A 129 3.96 1.92 14.21
CA LEU A 129 3.18 0.85 13.59
C LEU A 129 4.04 -0.21 12.89
N ASP A 130 5.36 -0.08 12.86
CA ASP A 130 6.23 -1.01 12.12
C ASP A 130 6.12 -2.44 12.67
N ALA A 131 6.08 -2.63 13.99
CA ALA A 131 5.94 -3.94 14.61
C ALA A 131 4.64 -4.65 14.18
N ARG A 132 3.54 -3.88 14.07
CA ARG A 132 2.23 -4.39 13.62
C ARG A 132 2.24 -4.71 12.12
N ILE A 133 2.88 -3.87 11.32
CA ILE A 133 3.06 -4.11 9.88
C ILE A 133 3.87 -5.39 9.66
N GLU A 134 4.89 -5.66 10.48
CA GLU A 134 5.66 -6.90 10.43
C GLU A 134 4.83 -8.12 10.80
N ALA A 135 4.02 -8.05 11.87
CA ALA A 135 3.09 -9.11 12.24
C ALA A 135 2.09 -9.44 11.12
N ILE A 136 1.48 -8.42 10.52
CA ILE A 136 0.54 -8.56 9.39
C ILE A 136 1.28 -9.14 8.16
N SER A 137 2.47 -8.64 7.85
CA SER A 137 3.27 -9.16 6.74
C SER A 137 3.67 -10.61 6.94
N GLY A 138 3.94 -11.04 8.18
CA GLY A 138 4.18 -12.43 8.54
C GLY A 138 2.95 -13.31 8.28
N LEU A 139 1.76 -12.84 8.70
CA LEU A 139 0.48 -13.53 8.45
C LEU A 139 0.08 -13.60 6.98
N VAL A 140 0.45 -12.59 6.18
CA VAL A 140 0.27 -12.64 4.72
C VAL A 140 1.20 -13.70 4.12
N LYS A 141 2.47 -13.72 4.54
CA LYS A 141 3.44 -14.71 4.03
C LYS A 141 3.04 -16.15 4.37
N SER A 142 2.60 -16.41 5.59
CA SER A 142 2.11 -17.74 5.99
C SER A 142 0.82 -18.12 5.26
N GLY A 143 -0.05 -17.16 4.96
CA GLY A 143 -1.23 -17.38 4.12
C GLY A 143 -0.87 -17.83 2.71
N PHE A 144 0.11 -17.18 2.07
CA PHE A 144 0.63 -17.59 0.76
C PHE A 144 1.28 -18.97 0.78
N GLU A 145 2.04 -19.31 1.83
CA GLU A 145 2.66 -20.63 1.97
C GLU A 145 1.60 -21.74 2.14
N LYS A 146 0.52 -21.47 2.88
CA LYS A 146 -0.60 -22.39 3.06
C LYS A 146 -1.41 -22.57 1.77
N GLU A 147 -1.59 -21.51 0.98
CA GLU A 147 -2.31 -21.55 -0.30
C GLU A 147 -1.48 -22.24 -1.40
N ALA A 148 -0.16 -22.03 -1.42
CA ALA A 148 0.77 -22.73 -2.32
C ALA A 148 0.86 -24.24 -2.05
N GLN A 149 0.64 -24.66 -0.79
CA GLN A 149 0.53 -26.08 -0.44
C GLN A 149 -0.83 -26.69 -0.85
N GLY A 150 -1.91 -25.90 -0.80
CA GLY A 150 -3.25 -26.31 -1.25
C GLY A 150 -3.45 -26.33 -2.77
N SER A 151 -2.63 -25.62 -3.55
CA SER A 151 -2.72 -25.58 -5.01
C SER A 151 -1.99 -26.71 -5.73
N LYS A 152 -1.43 -27.70 -5.02
CA LYS A 152 -1.03 -28.99 -5.60
C LYS A 152 -2.27 -29.82 -5.98
N ARG A 153 -3.20 -29.24 -6.76
CA ARG A 153 -4.25 -30.02 -7.41
C ARG A 153 -3.56 -30.96 -8.40
N PRO A 154 -3.85 -32.27 -8.40
CA PRO A 154 -3.29 -33.16 -9.40
C PRO A 154 -3.74 -32.66 -10.77
N THR A 155 -2.80 -32.29 -11.62
CA THR A 155 -3.09 -31.96 -13.02
C THR A 155 -3.62 -33.24 -13.67
N LEU A 156 -4.90 -33.22 -14.08
CA LEU A 156 -5.48 -34.30 -14.90
C LEU A 156 -4.65 -34.38 -16.19
N LYS A 157 -3.78 -35.39 -16.29
CA LYS A 157 -3.09 -35.72 -17.54
C LYS A 157 -4.13 -36.15 -18.56
N LEU A 158 -4.18 -35.50 -19.73
CA LEU A 158 -4.96 -35.96 -20.86
C LEU A 158 -4.42 -37.33 -21.32
N PRO A 159 -5.28 -38.31 -21.65
CA PRO A 159 -4.83 -39.59 -22.16
C PRO A 159 -4.09 -39.40 -23.49
N SER A 160 -2.85 -39.90 -23.54
CA SER A 160 -2.07 -39.97 -24.78
C SER A 160 -2.75 -40.92 -25.75
N LYS A 161 -3.13 -40.41 -26.92
CA LYS A 161 -3.71 -41.18 -28.01
C LYS A 161 -2.67 -42.22 -28.47
N SER A 162 -2.94 -43.50 -28.26
CA SER A 162 -2.16 -44.61 -28.83
C SER A 162 -2.36 -44.62 -30.34
N ASN A 163 -1.25 -44.59 -31.09
CA ASN A 163 -1.23 -44.93 -32.52
C ASN A 163 -1.47 -46.43 -32.73
#